data_AF-A0A9D6Z4Z7-F1
#
_entry.id   AF-A0A9D6Z4Z7-F1
#
_cell.length_a   1.000
_cell.length_b   1.000
_cell.length_c   1.000
_cell.angle_alpha   90.00
_cell.angle_beta   90.00
_cell.angle_gamma   90.00
#
_symmetry.space_group_name_H-M   'P 1'
#
loop_
_entity.id
_entity.type
_entity.pdbx_description
1 polymer ?
#
loop_
_entity_poly.entity_id
_entity_poly.type
_entity_poly.pdbx_seq_one_letter_code
_entity_poly.pdbx_strand_id
1 'polypeptide(L)'
;MPTVRDESKDKINREVADEVLKTKEPPVARFRLLSKGMEPYHRLYIVDEGSDITGDKGCIACGNCIDSCPVLRKDPKRFEKTEQRTSFALEACVGEDCEQCYSCVLACPQVDTAYKDYIVDEVIPETIQPAPGITSLDNYFMAIIALVLGLVIGVFIAR
;
A
#
# COMPACT_ATOMS: atom_id res chain seq x y z
N MET A 1 -0.42 17.94 -19.81
CA MET A 1 -0.74 16.66 -20.49
C MET A 1 -1.65 15.88 -19.56
N PRO A 2 -2.89 15.54 -19.94
CA PRO A 2 -3.67 14.56 -19.19
C PRO A 2 -2.93 13.22 -19.25
N THR A 3 -2.59 12.65 -18.10
CA THR A 3 -1.99 11.32 -18.02
C THR A 3 -3.04 10.29 -18.39
N VAL A 4 -2.89 9.64 -19.55
CA VAL A 4 -3.72 8.50 -19.92
C VAL A 4 -3.40 7.38 -18.94
N ARG A 5 -4.38 6.99 -18.12
CA ARG A 5 -4.25 5.87 -17.19
C ARG A 5 -4.11 4.60 -18.03
N ASP A 6 -2.97 3.94 -17.90
CA ASP A 6 -2.69 2.70 -18.62
C ASP A 6 -3.27 1.54 -17.81
N GLU A 7 -4.45 1.06 -18.20
CA GLU A 7 -5.19 -0.03 -17.55
C GLU A 7 -4.41 -1.35 -17.55
N SER A 8 -3.45 -1.52 -18.47
CA SER A 8 -2.57 -2.70 -18.43
C SER A 8 -1.63 -2.70 -17.22
N LYS A 9 -1.43 -1.52 -16.59
CA LYS A 9 -0.59 -1.39 -15.38
C LYS A 9 -1.26 -1.88 -14.11
N ASP A 10 -2.59 -2.00 -14.13
CA ASP A 10 -3.38 -2.45 -12.98
C ASP A 10 -3.52 -3.99 -12.94
N LYS A 11 -2.99 -4.70 -13.94
CA LYS A 11 -3.10 -6.16 -14.06
C LYS A 11 -2.01 -6.86 -13.24
N ILE A 12 -2.29 -7.07 -11.96
CA ILE A 12 -1.43 -7.84 -11.05
C ILE A 12 -1.47 -9.35 -11.36
N ASN A 13 -0.36 -10.05 -11.13
CA ASN A 13 -0.36 -11.51 -11.13
C ASN A 13 -0.83 -12.02 -9.76
N ARG A 14 -2.15 -12.05 -9.59
CA ARG A 14 -2.79 -12.36 -8.31
C ARG A 14 -2.44 -13.77 -7.81
N GLU A 15 -2.44 -14.76 -8.70
CA GLU A 15 -2.13 -16.15 -8.34
C GLU A 15 -0.75 -16.28 -7.70
N VAL A 16 0.27 -15.65 -8.29
CA VAL A 16 1.64 -15.68 -7.74
C VAL A 16 1.74 -14.83 -6.47
N ALA A 17 1.08 -13.66 -6.42
CA ALA A 17 1.05 -12.84 -5.23
C ALA A 17 0.45 -13.60 -4.03
N ASP A 18 -0.63 -14.34 -4.23
CA ASP A 18 -1.28 -15.14 -3.19
C ASP A 18 -0.39 -16.25 -2.67
N GLU A 19 0.32 -16.95 -3.55
CA GLU A 19 1.31 -17.97 -3.13
C GLU A 19 2.46 -17.37 -2.32
N VAL A 20 2.96 -16.19 -2.72
CA VAL A 20 4.00 -15.48 -1.97
C VAL A 20 3.48 -15.07 -0.59
N LEU A 21 2.27 -14.53 -0.49
CA LEU A 21 1.68 -14.05 0.76
C LEU A 21 1.34 -15.17 1.75
N LYS A 22 1.09 -16.39 1.27
CA LYS A 22 0.92 -17.60 2.10
C LYS A 22 2.21 -18.03 2.80
N THR A 23 3.37 -17.67 2.25
CA THR A 23 4.66 -18.02 2.87
C THR A 23 4.88 -17.16 4.11
N LYS A 24 5.27 -17.78 5.23
CA LYS A 24 5.49 -17.07 6.50
C LYS A 24 6.86 -16.39 6.56
N GLU A 25 7.17 -15.57 5.58
CA GLU A 25 8.43 -14.85 5.43
C GLU A 25 8.16 -13.43 4.93
N PRO A 26 9.08 -12.47 5.10
CA PRO A 26 8.93 -11.17 4.47
C PRO A 26 8.83 -11.36 2.94
N PRO A 27 7.82 -10.78 2.27
CA PRO A 27 7.62 -11.03 0.85
C PRO A 27 8.22 -9.94 -0.07
N VAL A 28 8.84 -8.91 0.50
CA VAL A 28 9.24 -7.69 -0.22
C VAL A 28 10.23 -7.92 -1.37
N ALA A 29 11.21 -8.82 -1.27
CA ALA A 29 12.13 -9.07 -2.38
C ALA A 29 11.40 -9.73 -3.55
N ARG A 30 10.48 -10.66 -3.26
CA ARG A 30 9.63 -11.32 -4.25
C ARG A 30 8.67 -10.33 -4.91
N PHE A 31 7.99 -9.49 -4.14
CA PHE A 31 7.06 -8.49 -4.67
C PHE A 31 7.75 -7.47 -5.57
N ARG A 32 9.01 -7.13 -5.31
CA ARG A 32 9.80 -6.30 -6.23
C ARG A 32 10.06 -6.96 -7.58
N LEU A 33 10.31 -8.27 -7.60
CA LEU A 33 10.48 -9.01 -8.86
C LEU A 33 9.17 -9.06 -9.67
N LEU A 34 8.03 -9.13 -8.97
CA LEU A 34 6.69 -9.07 -9.57
C LEU A 34 6.31 -7.67 -10.07
N SER A 35 6.92 -6.64 -9.50
CA SER A 35 6.70 -5.23 -9.83
C SER A 35 7.52 -4.79 -11.05
N LYS A 36 7.27 -3.59 -11.55
CA LYS A 36 7.99 -3.02 -12.70
C LYS A 36 9.36 -2.48 -12.32
N GLY A 37 9.62 -2.26 -11.03
CA GLY A 37 10.88 -1.73 -10.53
C GLY A 37 10.73 -0.28 -10.07
N MET A 38 11.82 0.49 -10.13
CA MET A 38 11.79 1.89 -9.70
C MET A 38 10.94 2.76 -10.63
N GLU A 39 9.98 3.49 -10.08
CA GLU A 39 9.10 4.36 -10.86
C GLU A 39 9.70 5.76 -11.06
N PRO A 40 9.42 6.43 -12.20
CA PRO A 40 10.01 7.74 -12.53
C PRO A 40 9.70 8.85 -11.52
N TYR A 41 8.63 8.72 -10.74
CA TYR A 41 8.22 9.72 -9.74
C TYR A 41 8.82 9.46 -8.35
N HIS A 42 9.40 8.28 -8.11
CA HIS A 42 10.11 7.99 -6.86
C HIS A 42 11.58 8.43 -6.89
N ARG A 43 12.04 9.04 -8.00
CA ARG A 43 13.42 9.54 -8.18
C ARG A 43 13.48 11.05 -8.20
N LEU A 44 14.66 11.57 -7.87
CA LEU A 44 14.99 12.97 -8.14
C LEU A 44 15.10 13.20 -9.65
N TYR A 45 14.79 14.42 -10.09
CA TYR A 45 14.99 14.82 -11.48
C TYR A 45 16.48 15.09 -11.73
N ILE A 46 17.22 14.02 -12.02
CA ILE A 46 18.64 14.09 -12.40
C ILE A 46 18.72 13.98 -13.92
N VAL A 47 19.46 14.90 -14.55
CA VAL A 47 19.57 15.06 -16.02
C VAL A 47 20.65 14.14 -16.62
N ASP A 48 21.46 13.49 -15.78
CA ASP A 48 22.53 12.59 -16.20
C ASP A 48 21.95 11.28 -16.80
N GLU A 49 22.28 11.00 -18.06
CA GLU A 49 21.81 9.83 -18.81
C GLU A 49 22.21 8.48 -18.18
N GLY A 50 23.29 8.44 -17.38
CA GLY A 50 23.75 7.24 -16.67
C GLY A 50 23.09 7.01 -15.31
N SER A 51 22.26 7.96 -14.85
CA SER A 51 21.59 7.89 -13.54
C SER A 51 20.16 7.36 -13.60
N ASP A 52 19.67 7.00 -14.79
CA ASP A 52 18.32 6.46 -14.95
C ASP A 52 18.25 5.00 -14.50
N ILE A 53 17.65 4.79 -13.33
CA ILE A 53 17.37 3.46 -12.75
C ILE A 53 15.92 3.04 -12.94
N THR A 54 15.15 3.70 -13.81
CA THR A 54 13.73 3.41 -14.01
C THR A 54 13.55 1.96 -14.47
N GLY A 55 12.62 1.27 -13.83
CA GLY A 55 12.35 -0.14 -14.10
C GLY A 55 13.40 -1.10 -13.50
N ASP A 56 14.42 -0.59 -12.79
CA ASP A 56 15.35 -1.46 -12.09
C ASP A 56 14.62 -2.17 -10.94
N LYS A 57 14.70 -3.50 -10.98
CA LYS A 57 14.14 -4.39 -9.97
C LYS A 57 15.19 -4.78 -8.93
N GLY A 58 16.48 -4.47 -9.16
CA GLY A 58 17.58 -4.66 -8.23
C GLY A 58 17.42 -3.82 -6.96
N CYS A 59 17.92 -4.29 -5.81
CA CYS A 59 17.65 -3.59 -4.55
C CYS A 59 18.46 -2.30 -4.50
N ILE A 60 17.80 -1.16 -4.37
CA ILE A 60 18.48 0.14 -4.19
C ILE A 60 18.98 0.36 -2.74
N ALA A 61 18.89 -0.65 -1.89
CA ALA A 61 19.35 -0.63 -0.50
C ALA A 61 18.82 0.57 0.34
N CYS A 62 17.60 1.04 0.07
CA CYS A 62 17.02 2.20 0.76
C CYS A 62 16.67 1.94 2.24
N GLY A 63 16.57 0.69 2.68
CA GLY A 63 16.26 0.36 4.08
C GLY A 63 14.80 0.52 4.51
N ASN A 64 13.92 1.12 3.70
CA ASN A 64 12.52 1.34 4.10
C ASN A 64 11.78 0.08 4.58
N CYS A 65 12.05 -1.06 3.94
CA CYS A 65 11.45 -2.35 4.31
C CYS A 65 11.95 -2.86 5.67
N ILE A 66 13.21 -2.58 6.03
CA ILE A 66 13.84 -2.94 7.30
C ILE A 66 13.29 -2.04 8.40
N ASP A 67 13.27 -0.73 8.19
CA ASP A 67 12.83 0.25 9.18
C ASP A 67 11.34 0.08 9.52
N SER A 68 10.55 -0.38 8.55
CA SER A 68 9.12 -0.65 8.70
C SER A 68 8.82 -1.99 9.37
N CYS A 69 9.80 -2.88 9.53
CA CYS A 69 9.57 -4.22 10.07
C CYS A 69 9.39 -4.19 11.61
N PRO A 70 8.24 -4.66 12.14
CA PRO A 70 8.01 -4.69 13.59
C PRO A 70 8.91 -5.71 14.31
N VAL A 71 9.26 -6.82 13.64
CA VAL A 71 10.13 -7.87 14.21
C VAL A 71 11.53 -7.32 14.47
N LEU A 72 12.14 -6.65 13.48
CA LEU A 72 13.46 -6.04 13.65
C LEU A 72 13.44 -4.88 14.65
N ARG A 73 12.34 -4.12 14.71
CA ARG A 73 12.17 -3.04 15.70
C ARG A 73 12.15 -3.57 17.14
N LYS A 74 11.61 -4.77 17.36
CA LYS A 74 11.58 -5.44 18.68
C LYS A 74 12.90 -6.10 19.06
N ASP A 75 13.75 -6.45 18.08
CA ASP A 75 15.03 -7.12 18.30
C ASP A 75 16.20 -6.32 17.69
N PRO A 76 16.81 -5.40 18.46
CA PRO A 76 17.94 -4.59 18.01
C PRO A 76 19.14 -5.41 17.54
N LYS A 77 19.37 -6.62 18.09
CA LYS A 77 20.50 -7.47 17.68
C LYS A 77 20.34 -8.01 16.26
N ARG A 78 19.10 -8.25 15.83
CA ARG A 78 18.80 -8.61 14.43
C ARG A 78 18.86 -7.39 13.54
N PHE A 79 18.41 -6.24 14.02
CA PHE A 79 18.49 -4.98 13.28
C PHE A 79 19.94 -4.63 12.91
N GLU A 80 20.89 -4.77 13.86
CA GLU A 80 22.32 -4.57 13.62
C GLU A 80 22.90 -5.48 12.52
N LYS A 81 22.31 -6.65 12.26
CA LYS A 81 22.76 -7.57 11.19
C LYS A 81 22.27 -7.18 9.80
N THR A 82 21.49 -6.10 9.68
CA THR A 82 20.91 -5.63 8.43
C THR A 82 21.57 -4.35 7.88
N GLU A 83 22.88 -4.18 8.12
CA GLU A 83 23.67 -3.02 7.63
C GLU A 83 23.60 -2.83 6.11
N GLN A 84 23.39 -3.91 5.35
CA GLN A 84 23.27 -3.86 3.89
C GLN A 84 21.98 -3.15 3.45
N ARG A 85 21.02 -2.97 4.36
CA ARG A 85 19.73 -2.28 4.15
C ARG A 85 18.92 -2.78 2.94
N THR A 86 19.11 -4.04 2.57
CA THR A 86 18.45 -4.65 1.41
C THR A 86 17.21 -5.44 1.81
N SER A 87 16.28 -5.59 0.85
CA SER A 87 15.13 -6.48 0.99
C SER A 87 15.54 -7.93 1.28
N PHE A 88 16.66 -8.37 0.72
CA PHE A 88 17.18 -9.72 0.95
C PHE A 88 17.76 -9.88 2.36
N ALA A 89 18.43 -8.85 2.89
CA ALA A 89 18.89 -8.85 4.28
C ALA A 89 17.72 -8.96 5.27
N LEU A 90 16.60 -8.29 4.99
CA LEU A 90 15.37 -8.45 5.78
C LEU A 90 14.86 -9.90 5.75
N GLU A 91 14.72 -10.47 4.56
CA GLU A 91 14.24 -11.85 4.38
C GLU A 91 15.13 -12.85 5.13
N ALA A 92 16.45 -12.73 5.01
CA ALA A 92 17.40 -13.61 5.69
C ALA A 92 17.42 -13.42 7.23
N CYS A 93 17.24 -12.20 7.74
CA CYS A 93 17.32 -11.93 9.18
C CYS A 93 16.01 -12.21 9.93
N VAL A 94 14.86 -12.05 9.27
CA VAL A 94 13.54 -12.30 9.87
C VAL A 94 13.09 -13.73 9.58
N GLY A 95 13.19 -14.21 8.34
CA GLY A 95 12.75 -15.54 7.94
C GLY A 95 11.35 -15.88 8.44
N GLU A 96 11.22 -17.06 9.04
CA GLU A 96 9.95 -17.61 9.57
C GLU A 96 9.38 -16.88 10.78
N ASP A 97 10.14 -15.95 11.38
CA ASP A 97 9.66 -15.11 12.49
C ASP A 97 8.80 -13.93 11.99
N CYS A 98 8.49 -13.88 10.70
CA CYS A 98 7.66 -12.83 10.11
C CYS A 98 6.25 -12.81 10.73
N GLU A 99 5.79 -11.60 11.10
CA GLU A 99 4.43 -11.34 11.61
C GLU A 99 3.38 -11.18 10.50
N GLN A 100 3.76 -11.31 9.21
CA GLN A 100 2.88 -11.15 8.04
C GLN A 100 2.05 -9.84 8.04
N CYS A 101 2.61 -8.77 8.61
CA CYS A 101 2.01 -7.42 8.58
C CYS A 101 2.12 -6.72 7.20
N TYR A 102 2.95 -7.26 6.30
CA TYR A 102 3.26 -6.74 4.96
C TYR A 102 3.72 -5.27 4.88
N SER A 103 4.01 -4.60 6.01
CA SER A 103 4.54 -3.22 6.06
C SER A 103 5.82 -3.05 5.23
N CYS A 104 6.63 -4.11 5.12
CA CYS A 104 7.83 -4.11 4.30
C CYS A 104 7.54 -3.93 2.80
N VAL A 105 6.43 -4.48 2.30
CA VAL A 105 5.98 -4.33 0.91
C VAL A 105 5.41 -2.93 0.70
N LEU A 106 4.54 -2.48 1.61
CA LEU A 106 3.89 -1.17 1.54
C LEU A 106 4.91 -0.02 1.54
N ALA A 107 5.96 -0.14 2.36
CA ALA A 107 7.03 0.86 2.46
C ALA A 107 8.06 0.84 1.32
N CYS A 108 8.12 -0.24 0.54
CA CYS A 108 9.14 -0.36 -0.50
C CYS A 108 8.80 0.52 -1.72
N PRO A 109 9.71 1.40 -2.18
CA PRO A 109 9.44 2.26 -3.35
C PRO A 109 9.51 1.51 -4.69
N GLN A 110 10.05 0.30 -4.71
CA GLN A 110 10.20 -0.53 -5.92
C GLN A 110 9.08 -1.58 -6.06
N VAL A 111 8.06 -1.51 -5.20
CA VAL A 111 6.84 -2.31 -5.32
C VAL A 111 5.76 -1.43 -5.96
N ASP A 112 5.15 -1.94 -7.03
CA ASP A 112 4.10 -1.23 -7.76
C ASP A 112 2.90 -0.95 -6.84
N THR A 113 2.27 0.20 -7.04
CA THR A 113 1.08 0.62 -6.29
C THR A 113 -0.04 -0.41 -6.37
N ALA A 114 -0.25 -1.04 -7.52
CA ALA A 114 -1.30 -2.05 -7.70
C ALA A 114 -1.17 -3.25 -6.74
N TYR A 115 0.05 -3.69 -6.41
CA TYR A 115 0.26 -4.73 -5.39
C TYR A 115 0.04 -4.21 -3.97
N LYS A 116 0.34 -2.94 -3.71
CA LYS A 116 0.09 -2.32 -2.40
C LYS A 116 -1.40 -2.18 -2.14
N ASP A 117 -2.14 -1.69 -3.13
CA ASP A 117 -3.58 -1.55 -3.10
C ASP A 117 -4.24 -2.93 -2.89
N TYR A 118 -3.79 -3.95 -3.65
CA TYR A 118 -4.24 -5.32 -3.45
C TYR A 118 -4.05 -5.83 -2.00
N ILE A 119 -2.88 -5.58 -1.42
CA ILE A 119 -2.59 -6.01 -0.05
C ILE A 119 -3.46 -5.25 0.96
N VAL A 120 -3.63 -3.94 0.80
CA VAL A 120 -4.43 -3.11 1.73
C VAL A 120 -5.92 -3.44 1.62
N ASP A 121 -6.45 -3.59 0.41
CA ASP A 121 -7.90 -3.75 0.21
C ASP A 121 -8.37 -5.18 0.48
N GLU A 122 -7.59 -6.18 0.09
CA GLU A 122 -8.04 -7.58 0.10
C GLU A 122 -7.36 -8.45 1.17
N VAL A 123 -6.11 -8.15 1.57
CA VAL A 123 -5.31 -9.03 2.44
C VAL A 123 -5.25 -8.53 3.88
N ILE A 124 -5.02 -7.24 4.07
CA ILE A 124 -5.08 -6.53 5.35
C ILE A 124 -6.35 -5.66 5.33
N PRO A 125 -7.57 -6.21 5.33
CA PRO A 125 -8.75 -5.37 5.42
C PRO A 125 -8.72 -4.66 6.78
N GLU A 126 -8.12 -3.47 6.82
CA GLU A 126 -8.26 -2.52 7.90
C GLU A 126 -9.71 -2.06 7.83
N THR A 127 -10.59 -2.80 8.51
CA THR A 127 -11.89 -2.25 8.83
C THR A 127 -11.64 -1.08 9.77
N ILE A 128 -11.38 0.11 9.22
CA ILE A 128 -11.77 1.35 9.88
C ILE A 128 -13.28 1.22 9.98
N GLN A 129 -13.76 0.60 11.06
CA GLN A 129 -15.17 0.61 11.36
C GLN A 129 -15.53 2.09 11.44
N PRO A 130 -16.31 2.63 10.47
CA PRO A 130 -16.70 4.01 10.56
C PRO A 130 -17.40 4.15 11.91
N ALA A 131 -17.03 5.18 12.67
CA ALA A 131 -17.60 5.36 14.01
C ALA A 131 -19.13 5.28 13.86
N PRO A 132 -19.83 4.42 14.63
CA PRO A 132 -21.24 4.09 14.40
C PRO A 132 -22.16 5.32 14.44
N GLY A 133 -21.69 6.43 15.02
CA GLY A 133 -22.40 7.71 15.02
C GLY A 133 -22.43 8.44 13.66
N ILE A 134 -21.39 8.33 12.84
CA ILE A 134 -21.28 9.10 11.58
C ILE A 134 -22.14 8.47 10.47
N THR A 135 -22.13 7.14 10.35
CA THR A 135 -22.93 6.44 9.32
C THR A 135 -24.43 6.49 9.55
N SER A 136 -24.88 6.77 10.78
CA SER A 136 -26.31 6.86 11.10
C SER A 136 -26.99 8.10 10.49
N LEU A 137 -26.25 9.17 10.23
CA LEU A 137 -26.81 10.47 9.83
C LEU A 137 -26.62 10.81 8.35
N ASP A 138 -25.75 10.13 7.62
CA ASP A 138 -25.18 10.71 6.41
C ASP A 138 -26.05 10.64 5.15
N ASN A 139 -27.07 9.77 5.06
CA ASN A 139 -27.90 9.71 3.85
C ASN A 139 -29.40 9.53 4.09
N TYR A 140 -29.81 8.61 4.97
CA TYR A 140 -31.24 8.29 5.11
C TYR A 140 -32.01 9.37 5.89
N PHE A 141 -31.43 9.87 6.99
CA PHE A 141 -32.08 10.91 7.82
C PHE A 141 -32.06 12.29 7.15
N MET A 142 -30.99 12.65 6.45
CA MET A 142 -30.95 13.90 5.67
C MET A 142 -32.03 13.95 4.58
N ALA A 143 -32.26 12.85 3.86
CA ALA A 143 -33.32 12.76 2.86
C ALA A 143 -34.72 12.94 3.48
N ILE A 144 -34.98 12.33 4.63
CA ILE A 144 -36.25 12.46 5.35
C ILE A 144 -36.46 13.90 5.85
N ILE A 145 -35.43 14.51 6.45
CA ILE A 145 -35.50 15.88 6.95
C ILE A 145 -35.74 16.86 5.80
N ALA A 146 -35.05 16.69 4.67
CA ALA A 146 -35.25 17.53 3.48
C ALA A 146 -36.67 17.39 2.91
N LEU A 147 -37.24 16.19 2.89
CA LEU A 147 -38.61 15.95 2.42
C LEU A 147 -39.66 16.60 3.34
N VAL A 148 -39.46 16.49 4.67
CA VAL A 148 -40.35 17.12 5.65
C VAL A 148 -40.27 18.65 5.57
N LEU A 149 -39.08 19.23 5.51
CA LEU A 149 -38.89 20.67 5.35
C LEU A 149 -39.47 21.17 4.03
N GLY A 150 -39.27 20.43 2.93
CA GLY A 150 -39.84 20.76 1.63
C GLY A 150 -41.38 20.78 1.65
N LEU A 151 -42.01 19.81 2.30
CA LEU A 151 -43.48 19.79 2.48
C LEU A 151 -43.96 20.95 3.34
N VAL A 152 -43.30 21.24 4.46
CA VAL A 152 -43.69 22.34 5.36
C VAL A 152 -43.57 23.68 4.64
N ILE A 153 -42.45 23.93 3.96
CA ILE A 153 -42.24 25.16 3.17
C ILE A 153 -43.27 25.25 2.05
N GLY A 154 -43.53 24.15 1.33
CA GLY A 154 -44.52 24.11 0.26
C GLY A 154 -45.93 24.46 0.75
N VAL A 155 -46.33 23.95 1.91
CA VAL A 155 -47.65 24.27 2.53
C VAL A 155 -47.73 25.72 3.00
N PHE A 156 -46.63 26.30 3.49
CA PHE A 156 -46.60 27.71 3.93
C PHE A 156 -46.54 28.71 2.77
N ILE A 157 -45.92 28.34 1.64
CA ILE A 157 -45.84 29.21 0.44
C ILE A 157 -47.10 29.10 -0.43
N ALA A 158 -47.77 27.94 -0.45
CA ALA A 158 -48.99 27.73 -1.24
C ALA A 158 -50.27 28.27 -0.59
N ARG A 159 -50.16 28.95 0.55
CA ARG A 159 -51.27 29.53 1.32
C ARG A 159 -51.17 31.05 1.31
#